data_AF-A0A5D3CF98-F1
#
_entry.id   AF-A0A5D3CF98-F1
#
_cell.length_a   1.000
_cell.length_b   1.000
_cell.length_c   1.000
_cell.angle_alpha   90.00
_cell.angle_beta   90.00
_cell.angle_gamma   90.00
#
_symmetry.space_group_name_H-M   'P 1'
#
loop_
_entity.id
_entity.type
_entity.pdbx_description
1 polymer ?
#
loop_
_entity_poly.entity_id
_entity_poly.type
_entity_poly.pdbx_seq_one_letter_code
_entity_poly.pdbx_strand_id
1 'polypeptide(L)'
;MVKQIQSTSNNEELSKMKSSNIQSMQDWMDFLKEKKSARFKAVSAKFKSMKKRQFPHTCSCKGYVRLAEDMGNGSDQFSNATNDQVVNNVATNPIGTSPPSINNNNTLRKCTLLDWGGTGEVVAEGRWSLNDPNVTFHHVPLDPHAVRVWVDLPKKSDAFLWRPNSEMTDIEDAVGSTVA
;
A
#
# COMPACT_ATOMS: atom_id res chain seq x y z
N MET A 1 21.27 -5.91 14.98
CA MET A 1 21.14 -4.98 16.14
C MET A 1 19.90 -5.24 17.01
N VAL A 2 18.69 -4.76 16.68
CA VAL A 2 17.52 -4.88 17.59
C VAL A 2 17.17 -6.33 17.97
N LYS A 3 17.27 -7.27 17.01
CA LYS A 3 17.08 -8.71 17.27
C LYS A 3 18.09 -9.25 18.30
N GLN A 4 19.35 -8.80 18.21
CA GLN A 4 20.40 -9.20 19.16
C GLN A 4 20.13 -8.61 20.55
N ILE A 5 19.77 -7.33 20.63
CA ILE A 5 19.41 -6.65 21.89
C ILE A 5 18.27 -7.36 22.64
N GLN A 6 17.30 -7.88 21.90
CA GLN A 6 16.16 -8.61 22.47
C GLN A 6 16.51 -10.05 22.88
N SER A 7 17.52 -10.67 22.26
CA SER A 7 17.98 -12.03 22.58
C SER A 7 19.05 -12.07 23.68
N THR A 8 19.74 -10.97 23.95
CA THR A 8 20.79 -10.90 24.97
C THR A 8 20.24 -10.53 26.35
N SER A 9 20.49 -11.41 27.32
CA SER A 9 20.17 -11.19 28.74
C SER A 9 21.32 -10.56 29.52
N ASN A 10 22.55 -10.62 29.00
CA ASN A 10 23.74 -10.09 29.66
C ASN A 10 23.90 -8.57 29.43
N ASN A 11 24.03 -7.80 30.52
CA ASN A 11 24.17 -6.34 30.48
C ASN A 11 25.56 -5.88 29.99
N GLU A 12 26.61 -6.68 30.21
CA GLU A 12 27.97 -6.35 29.75
C GLU A 12 28.09 -6.43 28.23
N GLU A 13 27.45 -7.43 27.61
CA GLU A 13 27.40 -7.57 26.16
C GLU A 13 26.63 -6.43 25.50
N LEU A 14 25.53 -5.99 26.13
CA LEU A 14 24.77 -4.83 25.67
C LEU A 14 25.60 -3.55 25.76
N SER A 15 26.41 -3.39 26.82
CA SER A 15 27.31 -2.23 26.95
C SER A 15 28.37 -2.20 25.84
N LYS A 16 28.89 -3.36 25.42
CA LYS A 16 29.85 -3.51 24.32
C LYS A 16 29.23 -3.26 22.93
N MET A 17 27.92 -3.39 22.78
CA MET A 17 27.20 -3.13 21.52
C MET A 17 26.86 -1.65 21.29
N LYS A 18 27.26 -0.74 22.18
CA LYS A 18 27.05 0.70 22.02
C LYS A 18 27.71 1.19 20.73
N SER A 19 26.93 1.80 19.85
CA SER A 19 27.46 2.44 18.65
C SER A 19 28.12 3.78 18.99
N SER A 20 29.13 4.17 18.21
CA SER A 20 29.81 5.47 18.35
C SER A 20 28.89 6.66 18.08
N ASN A 21 27.78 6.46 17.37
CA ASN A 21 26.79 7.50 17.06
C ASN A 21 25.94 7.94 18.27
N ILE A 22 25.96 7.17 19.37
CA ILE A 22 25.25 7.53 20.60
C ILE A 22 26.23 8.22 21.54
N GLN A 23 25.98 9.48 21.84
CA GLN A 23 26.93 10.34 22.56
C GLN A 23 27.07 9.94 24.03
N SER A 24 25.97 9.58 24.70
CA SER A 24 25.97 9.21 26.12
C SER A 24 25.74 7.71 26.37
N MET A 25 26.29 7.21 27.48
CA MET A 25 25.92 5.89 27.99
C MET A 25 24.48 5.86 28.51
N GLN A 26 23.96 7.00 28.96
CA GLN A 26 22.57 7.13 29.42
C GLN A 26 21.58 6.96 28.26
N ASP A 27 21.83 7.67 27.15
CA ASP A 27 21.02 7.53 25.92
C ASP A 27 21.01 6.08 25.41
N TRP A 28 22.14 5.37 25.59
CA TRP A 28 22.22 3.96 25.26
C TRP A 28 21.33 3.11 26.16
N MET A 29 21.33 3.35 27.47
CA MET A 29 20.46 2.64 28.41
C MET A 29 18.98 2.92 28.13
N ASP A 30 18.63 4.17 27.83
CA ASP A 30 17.27 4.56 27.48
C ASP A 30 16.81 3.92 26.17
N PHE A 31 17.70 3.86 25.17
CA PHE A 31 17.45 3.11 23.94
C PHE A 31 17.22 1.63 24.20
N LEU A 32 18.05 0.98 25.03
CA LEU A 32 17.88 -0.44 25.39
C LEU A 32 16.54 -0.69 26.09
N LYS A 33 16.18 0.18 27.03
CA LYS A 33 14.90 0.15 27.74
C LYS A 33 13.72 0.28 26.76
N GLU A 34 13.81 1.21 25.81
CA GLU A 34 12.82 1.39 24.76
C GLU A 34 12.69 0.15 23.87
N LYS A 35 13.80 -0.40 23.36
CA LYS A 35 13.81 -1.57 22.46
C LYS A 35 13.37 -2.88 23.12
N LYS A 36 13.49 -2.96 24.45
CA LYS A 36 12.98 -4.09 25.26
C LYS A 36 11.53 -3.91 25.69
N SER A 37 10.96 -2.71 25.56
CA SER A 37 9.60 -2.41 26.00
C SER A 37 8.52 -3.22 25.25
N ALA A 38 7.42 -3.51 25.93
CA ALA A 38 6.27 -4.21 25.35
C ALA A 38 5.63 -3.40 24.21
N ARG A 39 5.52 -2.07 24.38
CA ARG A 39 5.02 -1.15 23.35
C ARG A 39 5.82 -1.27 22.05
N PHE A 40 7.16 -1.21 22.14
CA PHE A 40 8.02 -1.32 20.95
C PHE A 40 7.86 -2.69 20.28
N LYS A 41 7.77 -3.78 21.06
CA LYS A 41 7.52 -5.12 20.51
C LYS A 41 6.21 -5.19 19.74
N ALA A 42 5.12 -4.64 20.30
CA ALA A 42 3.81 -4.61 19.64
C ALA A 42 3.84 -3.82 18.32
N VAL A 43 4.42 -2.62 18.34
CA VAL A 43 4.55 -1.77 17.14
C VAL A 43 5.44 -2.44 16.09
N SER A 44 6.58 -3.01 16.50
CA SER A 44 7.48 -3.73 15.59
C SER A 44 6.83 -4.98 14.99
N ALA A 45 6.03 -5.72 15.77
CA ALA A 45 5.27 -6.86 15.28
C ALA A 45 4.23 -6.43 14.24
N LYS A 46 3.47 -5.36 14.52
CA LYS A 46 2.54 -4.75 13.55
C LYS A 46 3.27 -4.40 12.25
N PHE A 47 4.37 -3.65 12.33
CA PHE A 47 5.15 -3.25 11.15
C PHE A 47 5.72 -4.43 10.36
N LYS A 48 6.19 -5.49 11.02
CA LYS A 48 6.65 -6.71 10.35
C LYS A 48 5.51 -7.44 9.64
N SER A 49 4.34 -7.55 10.26
CA SER A 49 3.16 -8.14 9.64
C SER A 49 2.72 -7.35 8.41
N MET A 50 2.76 -6.02 8.50
CA MET A 50 2.52 -5.11 7.38
C MET A 50 3.53 -5.34 6.25
N LYS A 51 4.83 -5.33 6.56
CA LYS A 51 5.91 -5.56 5.58
C LYS A 51 5.87 -6.95 4.94
N LYS A 52 5.42 -7.98 5.65
CA LYS A 52 5.26 -9.34 5.10
C LYS A 52 4.11 -9.42 4.08
N ARG A 53 3.07 -8.62 4.26
CA ARG A 53 1.91 -8.53 3.35
C ARG A 53 2.17 -7.62 2.15
N GLN A 54 3.12 -6.70 2.28
CA GLN A 54 3.57 -5.90 1.15
C GLN A 54 4.25 -6.83 0.13
N PHE A 55 3.73 -6.88 -1.09
CA PHE A 55 4.44 -7.52 -2.18
C PHE A 55 5.82 -6.87 -2.27
N PRO A 56 6.91 -7.64 -2.16
CA PRO A 56 8.22 -7.08 -2.35
C PRO A 56 8.25 -6.64 -3.82
N HIS A 57 8.12 -5.34 -4.03
CA HIS A 57 8.47 -4.70 -5.28
C HIS A 57 9.99 -4.86 -5.39
N THR A 58 10.43 -6.06 -5.77
CA THR A 58 11.81 -6.25 -6.16
C THR A 58 11.91 -5.55 -7.50
N CYS A 59 12.43 -4.33 -7.48
CA CYS A 59 12.99 -3.63 -8.63
C CYS A 59 14.23 -4.39 -9.16
N SER A 60 14.04 -5.66 -9.47
CA SER A 60 15.02 -6.59 -10.02
C SER A 60 14.28 -7.46 -11.02
N CYS A 61 14.81 -7.56 -12.24
CA CYS A 61 14.23 -8.30 -13.35
C CYS A 61 13.88 -9.77 -12.99
N LYS A 62 14.52 -10.33 -11.96
CA LYS A 62 14.27 -11.69 -11.45
C LYS A 62 12.94 -11.83 -10.70
N GLY A 63 12.36 -10.75 -10.21
CA GLY A 63 11.04 -10.76 -9.54
C GLY A 63 9.89 -10.99 -10.50
N TYR A 64 9.97 -10.43 -11.71
CA TYR A 64 8.90 -10.54 -12.72
C TYR A 64 8.67 -11.97 -13.22
N VAL A 65 9.72 -12.80 -13.27
CA VAL A 65 9.60 -14.21 -13.70
C VAL A 65 8.73 -15.00 -12.72
N ARG A 66 8.97 -14.84 -11.41
CA ARG A 66 8.15 -15.49 -10.38
C ARG A 66 6.71 -15.00 -10.39
N LEU A 67 6.51 -13.70 -10.62
CA LEU A 67 5.18 -13.12 -10.77
C LEU A 67 4.42 -13.74 -11.96
N ALA A 68 5.09 -13.95 -13.09
CA ALA A 68 4.51 -14.59 -14.27
C ALA A 68 4.17 -16.08 -14.04
N GLU A 69 5.03 -16.82 -13.32
CA GLU A 69 4.78 -18.22 -12.97
C GLU A 69 3.61 -18.38 -11.99
N ASP A 70 3.54 -17.53 -10.95
CA ASP A 70 2.44 -17.54 -9.99
C ASP A 70 1.09 -17.17 -10.65
N MET A 71 1.12 -16.29 -11.67
CA MET A 71 -0.07 -15.92 -12.45
C MET A 71 -0.55 -17.04 -13.40
N GLY A 72 0.34 -17.91 -13.87
CA GLY A 72 -0.03 -19.03 -14.76
C GLY A 72 -0.74 -20.17 -14.03
N ASN A 73 -0.52 -20.31 -12.72
CA ASN A 73 -0.98 -21.47 -11.96
C ASN A 73 -2.32 -21.28 -11.23
N GLY A 74 -2.92 -20.07 -11.28
CA GLY A 74 -4.17 -19.73 -10.60
C GLY A 74 -5.43 -19.72 -11.48
N SER A 75 -5.29 -19.89 -12.80
CA SER A 75 -6.38 -19.65 -13.77
C SER A 75 -7.45 -20.76 -13.85
N ASP A 76 -7.21 -21.93 -13.27
CA ASP A 76 -8.00 -23.12 -13.60
C ASP A 76 -9.13 -23.45 -12.61
N GLN A 77 -9.47 -22.55 -11.67
CA GLN A 77 -10.50 -22.86 -10.65
C GLN A 77 -11.73 -21.93 -10.59
N PHE A 78 -11.90 -20.96 -11.49
CA PHE A 78 -13.10 -20.10 -11.49
C PHE A 78 -13.72 -19.90 -12.88
N SER A 79 -13.77 -20.95 -13.69
CA SER A 79 -14.76 -21.04 -14.77
C SER A 79 -16.04 -21.65 -14.19
N ASN A 80 -16.96 -20.80 -13.74
CA ASN A 80 -18.42 -21.00 -13.70
C ASN A 80 -19.09 -19.94 -12.81
N ALA A 81 -19.06 -18.68 -13.23
CA ALA A 81 -20.03 -17.69 -12.79
C ALA A 81 -20.36 -16.78 -13.97
N THR A 82 -21.46 -17.13 -14.64
CA THR A 82 -22.13 -16.43 -15.72
C THR A 82 -22.20 -14.92 -15.46
N ASN A 83 -21.65 -14.12 -16.36
CA ASN A 83 -22.06 -12.74 -16.55
C ASN A 83 -22.04 -12.45 -18.06
N ASP A 84 -23.19 -12.70 -18.69
CA ASP A 84 -23.56 -12.07 -19.95
C ASP A 84 -23.58 -10.55 -19.74
N GLN A 85 -22.67 -9.84 -20.41
CA GLN A 85 -22.92 -8.61 -21.15
C GLN A 85 -21.59 -8.07 -21.69
N VAL A 86 -21.17 -8.66 -22.81
CA VAL A 86 -20.25 -8.02 -23.76
C VAL A 86 -21.02 -6.91 -24.46
N VAL A 87 -20.56 -5.66 -24.33
CA VAL A 87 -20.83 -4.61 -25.32
C VAL A 87 -19.51 -3.95 -25.68
N ASN A 88 -18.97 -4.43 -26.79
CA ASN A 88 -17.89 -3.81 -27.55
C ASN A 88 -18.38 -2.48 -28.12
N ASN A 89 -17.64 -1.38 -27.90
CA ASN A 89 -17.80 -0.17 -28.71
C ASN A 89 -16.43 0.30 -29.19
N VAL A 90 -16.08 -0.14 -30.39
CA VAL A 90 -15.06 0.47 -31.25
C VAL A 90 -15.63 1.77 -31.81
N ALA A 91 -14.93 2.88 -31.62
CA ALA A 91 -15.07 4.06 -32.47
C ALA A 91 -13.74 4.85 -32.54
N THR A 92 -13.37 5.12 -33.78
CA THR A 92 -12.20 5.75 -34.41
C THR A 92 -11.91 7.23 -34.04
N ASN A 93 -10.62 7.57 -33.81
CA ASN A 93 -9.76 8.77 -34.10
C ASN A 93 -10.38 10.15 -34.50
N PRO A 94 -9.74 11.35 -34.27
CA PRO A 94 -8.29 11.61 -34.36
C PRO A 94 -7.66 12.59 -33.33
N ILE A 95 -6.33 12.69 -33.44
CA ILE A 95 -5.35 13.53 -32.71
C ILE A 95 -5.73 15.03 -32.67
N GLY A 96 -5.68 15.64 -31.49
CA GLY A 96 -5.80 17.08 -31.28
C GLY A 96 -5.58 17.49 -29.83
N THR A 97 -4.53 18.26 -29.59
CA THR A 97 -3.99 18.74 -28.31
C THR A 97 -4.99 19.64 -27.54
N SER A 98 -5.50 19.21 -26.38
CA SER A 98 -6.01 20.04 -25.26
C SER A 98 -6.43 19.16 -24.08
N PRO A 99 -6.39 19.65 -22.83
CA PRO A 99 -6.74 18.86 -21.64
C PRO A 99 -8.20 18.39 -21.72
N PRO A 100 -8.54 17.14 -21.33
CA PRO A 100 -9.90 16.65 -21.44
C PRO A 100 -10.85 17.52 -20.61
N SER A 101 -11.77 18.19 -21.30
CA SER A 101 -12.87 18.93 -20.69
C SER A 101 -13.72 17.97 -19.86
N ILE A 102 -13.96 18.34 -18.60
CA ILE A 102 -14.86 17.67 -17.66
C ILE A 102 -16.26 17.60 -18.31
N ASN A 103 -16.64 16.41 -18.78
CA ASN A 103 -17.99 16.12 -19.22
C ASN A 103 -18.84 15.71 -18.00
N ASN A 104 -19.84 16.54 -17.70
CA ASN A 104 -20.71 16.44 -16.54
C ASN A 104 -21.83 15.42 -16.75
N ASN A 105 -21.47 14.14 -16.90
CA ASN A 105 -22.38 13.01 -16.89
C ASN A 105 -21.94 12.02 -15.78
N ASN A 106 -22.16 12.49 -14.54
CA ASN A 106 -22.28 11.73 -13.29
C ASN A 106 -22.84 10.31 -13.58
N THR A 107 -22.02 9.26 -13.58
CA THR A 107 -21.75 8.45 -12.38
C THR A 107 -20.38 7.76 -12.48
N LEU A 108 -19.28 8.35 -11.98
CA LEU A 108 -18.21 7.46 -11.49
C LEU A 108 -18.84 6.64 -10.37
N ARG A 109 -18.81 5.30 -10.47
CA ARG A 109 -19.43 4.42 -9.47
C ARG A 109 -18.88 4.78 -8.09
N LYS A 110 -19.77 5.20 -7.18
CA LYS A 110 -19.39 5.45 -5.79
C LYS A 110 -18.89 4.16 -5.17
N CYS A 111 -17.86 4.26 -4.35
CA CYS A 111 -17.32 3.15 -3.59
C CYS A 111 -16.94 3.58 -2.18
N THR A 112 -16.92 2.61 -1.28
CA THR A 112 -16.39 2.76 0.06
C THR A 112 -15.01 2.12 0.13
N LEU A 113 -14.02 2.86 0.62
CA LEU A 113 -12.69 2.36 0.87
C LEU A 113 -12.67 1.70 2.25
N LEU A 114 -12.12 0.49 2.30
CA LEU A 114 -11.98 -0.27 3.54
C LEU A 114 -10.55 -0.18 4.07
N ASP A 115 -10.41 -0.21 5.39
CA ASP A 115 -9.10 -0.32 6.04
C ASP A 115 -8.39 -1.59 5.58
N TRP A 116 -7.23 -1.41 4.99
CA TRP A 116 -6.41 -2.51 4.50
C TRP A 116 -5.87 -3.41 5.63
N GLY A 117 -5.87 -2.90 6.87
CA GLY A 117 -5.53 -3.65 8.08
C GLY A 117 -6.41 -4.88 8.32
N GLY A 118 -7.53 -5.02 7.58
CA GLY A 118 -8.43 -6.17 7.65
C GLY A 118 -9.46 -6.05 8.77
N THR A 119 -9.66 -4.85 9.30
CA THR A 119 -10.72 -4.54 10.27
C THR A 119 -12.11 -4.51 9.62
N GLY A 120 -12.17 -4.35 8.28
CA GLY A 120 -13.41 -4.20 7.53
C GLY A 120 -14.08 -2.84 7.75
N GLU A 121 -13.41 -1.92 8.43
CA GLU A 121 -13.92 -0.58 8.69
C GLU A 121 -13.87 0.28 7.43
N VAL A 122 -14.90 1.08 7.20
CA VAL A 122 -14.91 2.07 6.12
C VAL A 122 -14.05 3.26 6.55
N VAL A 123 -13.01 3.55 5.77
CA VAL A 123 -12.06 4.65 6.02
C VAL A 123 -12.34 5.88 5.17
N ALA A 124 -12.95 5.71 4.01
CA ALA A 124 -13.34 6.83 3.15
C ALA A 124 -14.47 6.47 2.17
N GLU A 125 -15.12 7.49 1.64
CA GLU A 125 -15.96 7.39 0.45
C GLU A 125 -15.21 7.92 -0.75
N GLY A 126 -15.45 7.32 -1.91
CA GLY A 126 -14.79 7.69 -3.14
C GLY A 126 -15.55 7.28 -4.39
N ARG A 127 -14.87 7.44 -5.52
CA ARG A 127 -15.40 7.19 -6.86
C ARG A 127 -14.40 6.39 -7.68
N TRP A 128 -14.88 5.38 -8.39
CA TRP A 128 -14.05 4.58 -9.28
C TRP A 128 -13.48 5.45 -10.40
N SER A 129 -12.15 5.60 -10.47
CA SER A 129 -11.55 6.22 -11.64
C SER A 129 -11.60 5.23 -12.81
N LEU A 130 -11.78 5.74 -14.03
CA LEU A 130 -11.83 4.90 -15.23
C LEU A 130 -10.49 4.15 -15.36
N ASN A 131 -10.53 2.82 -15.23
CA ASN A 131 -9.35 1.98 -15.13
C ASN A 131 -8.80 1.69 -16.54
N ASP A 132 -7.87 2.52 -17.01
CA ASP A 132 -7.08 2.20 -18.20
C ASP A 132 -5.96 1.23 -17.79
N PRO A 133 -5.87 0.02 -18.37
CA PRO A 133 -4.84 -0.96 -18.03
C PRO A 133 -3.41 -0.49 -18.33
N ASN A 134 -3.23 0.56 -19.14
CA ASN A 134 -1.92 1.17 -19.43
C ASN A 134 -1.57 2.33 -18.48
N VAL A 135 -2.50 2.74 -17.61
CA VAL A 135 -2.30 3.86 -16.71
C VAL A 135 -1.43 3.42 -15.53
N THR A 136 -0.20 3.91 -15.54
CA THR A 136 0.73 3.72 -14.43
C THR A 136 0.39 4.67 -13.28
N PHE A 137 0.41 4.18 -12.04
CA PHE A 137 0.37 5.00 -10.84
C PHE A 137 1.80 5.14 -10.33
N HIS A 138 2.37 6.35 -10.40
CA HIS A 138 3.80 6.61 -10.16
C HIS A 138 4.73 5.64 -10.91
N HIS A 139 4.47 5.39 -12.20
CA HIS A 139 5.24 4.48 -13.07
C HIS A 139 5.14 2.99 -12.71
N VAL A 140 4.25 2.62 -11.78
CA VAL A 140 3.96 1.23 -11.43
C VAL A 140 2.61 0.84 -12.03
N PRO A 141 2.53 -0.25 -12.81
CA PRO A 141 1.24 -0.78 -13.27
C PRO A 141 0.40 -1.19 -12.05
N LEU A 142 -0.90 -0.96 -12.14
CA LEU A 142 -1.84 -1.43 -11.13
C LEU A 142 -1.93 -2.96 -11.22
N ASP A 143 -2.07 -3.64 -10.08
CA ASP A 143 -2.33 -5.08 -10.07
C ASP A 143 -3.64 -5.37 -10.82
N PRO A 144 -3.83 -6.55 -11.45
CA PRO A 144 -5.04 -6.88 -12.20
C PRO A 144 -6.37 -6.78 -11.41
N HIS A 145 -6.28 -6.73 -10.08
CA HIS A 145 -7.40 -6.57 -9.15
C HIS A 145 -7.35 -5.22 -8.39
N ALA A 146 -6.36 -4.37 -8.67
CA ALA A 146 -6.29 -3.04 -8.10
C ALA A 146 -7.03 -2.05 -9.02
N VAL A 147 -7.78 -1.16 -8.39
CA VAL A 147 -8.56 -0.13 -9.07
C VAL A 147 -8.14 1.20 -8.50
N ARG A 148 -7.84 2.16 -9.37
CA ARG A 148 -7.61 3.52 -8.94
C ARG A 148 -8.95 4.16 -8.57
N VAL A 149 -9.01 4.80 -7.40
CA VAL A 149 -10.21 5.47 -6.90
C VAL A 149 -9.88 6.92 -6.53
N TRP A 150 -10.81 7.82 -6.79
CA TRP A 150 -10.78 9.19 -6.24
C TRP A 150 -11.33 9.16 -4.83
N VAL A 151 -10.63 9.78 -3.87
CA VAL A 151 -11.12 9.94 -2.50
C VAL A 151 -11.91 11.23 -2.40
N ASP A 152 -13.18 11.12 -2.03
CA ASP A 152 -14.08 12.28 -1.93
C ASP A 152 -14.21 12.78 -0.49
N LEU A 153 -14.48 11.86 0.44
CA LEU A 153 -14.75 12.21 1.83
C LEU A 153 -14.05 11.24 2.79
N PRO A 154 -13.21 11.75 3.71
CA PRO A 154 -12.59 10.92 4.72
C PRO A 154 -13.63 10.54 5.80
N LYS A 155 -13.63 9.27 6.22
CA LYS A 155 -14.37 8.80 7.40
C LYS A 155 -13.43 8.58 8.59
N LYS A 156 -12.19 8.20 8.30
CA LYS A 156 -11.07 8.13 9.24
C LYS A 156 -9.85 8.82 8.63
N SER A 157 -9.60 10.04 9.04
CA SER A 157 -8.51 10.88 8.52
C SER A 157 -7.13 10.24 8.69
N ASP A 158 -6.87 9.64 9.86
CA ASP A 158 -5.60 9.04 10.25
C ASP A 158 -5.38 7.60 9.70
N ALA A 159 -6.30 7.11 8.87
CA ALA A 159 -6.15 5.81 8.25
C ALA A 159 -5.05 5.84 7.18
N PHE A 160 -4.11 4.90 7.26
CA PHE A 160 -2.99 4.83 6.31
C PHE A 160 -3.42 4.31 4.94
N LEU A 161 -2.83 4.87 3.90
CA LEU A 161 -2.98 4.37 2.53
C LEU A 161 -2.29 3.01 2.33
N TRP A 162 -2.84 2.21 1.43
CA TRP A 162 -2.22 0.95 1.00
C TRP A 162 -0.88 1.18 0.28
N ARG A 163 -0.79 2.24 -0.54
CA ARG A 163 0.42 2.69 -1.24
C ARG A 163 0.71 4.17 -0.95
N PRO A 164 1.33 4.51 0.19
CA PRO A 164 1.71 5.89 0.50
C PRO A 164 2.88 6.37 -0.37
N ASN A 165 2.95 7.67 -0.62
CA ASN A 165 4.06 8.34 -1.31
C ASN A 165 4.59 9.50 -0.43
N SER A 166 5.53 10.31 -0.94
CA SER A 166 6.12 11.43 -0.19
C SER A 166 5.16 12.58 0.08
N GLU A 167 4.07 12.69 -0.68
CA GLU A 167 3.07 13.76 -0.59
C GLU A 167 1.80 13.32 0.15
N MET A 168 1.54 12.01 0.21
CA MET A 168 0.25 11.47 0.60
C MET A 168 0.44 10.17 1.37
N THR A 169 0.15 10.20 2.68
CA THR A 169 0.44 9.07 3.58
C THR A 169 -0.81 8.47 4.22
N ASP A 170 -1.80 9.31 4.46
CA ASP A 170 -3.07 8.94 5.07
C ASP A 170 -4.27 9.34 4.19
N ILE A 171 -5.47 9.03 4.67
CA ILE A 171 -6.72 9.29 3.97
C ILE A 171 -7.05 10.79 3.90
N GLU A 172 -6.63 11.58 4.89
CA GLU A 172 -6.82 13.03 4.89
C GLU A 172 -6.00 13.70 3.79
N ASP A 173 -4.72 13.33 3.67
CA ASP A 173 -3.86 13.80 2.58
C ASP A 173 -4.42 13.43 1.20
N ALA A 174 -5.17 12.31 1.13
CA ALA A 174 -5.69 11.77 -0.12
C ALA A 174 -6.99 12.40 -0.61
N VAL A 175 -7.66 13.20 0.21
CA VAL A 175 -8.93 13.83 -0.16
C VAL A 175 -8.74 14.72 -1.40
N GLY A 176 -9.58 14.51 -2.42
CA GLY A 176 -9.48 15.22 -3.69
C GLY A 176 -8.37 14.72 -4.62
N SER A 177 -7.76 13.58 -4.29
CA SER A 177 -6.71 12.94 -5.10
C SER A 177 -7.08 11.49 -5.46
N THR A 178 -6.30 10.88 -6.36
CA THR A 178 -6.45 9.46 -6.73
C THR A 178 -5.52 8.56 -5.95
N VAL A 179 -6.06 7.45 -5.43
CA VAL A 179 -5.34 6.38 -4.73
C VAL A 179 -5.48 5.05 -5.48
N ALA A 180 -4.61 4.10 -5.16
CA ALA A 180 -4.53 2.76 -5.76
C ALA A 180 -4.51 1.65 -4.70
#